data_AF-A0A498G0N5-F1
#
_entry.id   AF-A0A498G0N5-F1
#
_cell.length_a   1.000
_cell.length_b   1.000
_cell.length_c   1.000
_cell.angle_alpha   90.00
_cell.angle_beta   90.00
_cell.angle_gamma   90.00
#
_symmetry.space_group_name_H-M   'P 1'
#
loop_
_entity.id
_entity.type
_entity.pdbx_description
1 polymer ?
#
loop_
_entity_poly.entity_id
_entity_poly.type
_entity_poly.pdbx_seq_one_letter_code
_entity_poly.pdbx_strand_id
1 'polypeptide(L)' 'MSVTPPGPLGDPLFGNGRQFADDPFGFLRACADSYGDVVRLDLDPRETYLLTNPADVERVLVADAERYRKPQFDD' A
#
# COMPACT_ATOMS: atom_id res chain seq x y z
N MET A 1 -7.95 -19.20 8.84
CA MET A 1 -6.86 -18.68 7.99
C MET A 1 -7.12 -17.20 7.80
N SER A 2 -6.39 -16.31 8.48
CA SER A 2 -6.47 -14.90 8.12
C SER A 2 -5.69 -14.72 6.82
N VAL A 3 -6.40 -14.48 5.73
CA VAL A 3 -5.81 -14.13 4.42
C VAL A 3 -5.40 -12.66 4.47
N THR A 4 -4.34 -12.40 5.23
CA THR A 4 -3.71 -11.09 5.22
C THR A 4 -2.86 -10.99 3.96
N PRO A 5 -3.02 -9.94 3.14
CA PRO A 5 -2.21 -9.77 1.93
C PRO A 5 -0.71 -9.82 2.23
N PRO A 6 0.09 -10.43 1.34
CA PRO A 6 1.54 -10.48 1.49
C PRO A 6 2.14 -9.08 1.39
N GLY A 7 3.36 -8.92 1.87
CA GLY A 7 4.06 -7.65 1.79
C GLY A 7 5.50 -7.71 2.30
N PRO A 8 6.29 -6.68 1.98
CA PRO A 8 7.67 -6.58 2.44
C PRO A 8 7.75 -6.56 3.96
N LEU A 9 8.79 -7.22 4.48
CA LEU A 9 9.19 -7.07 5.88
C LEU A 9 9.83 -5.69 6.03
N GLY A 10 9.22 -4.85 6.87
CA GLY A 10 9.75 -3.53 7.19
C GLY A 10 11.00 -3.61 8.08
N ASP A 11 11.76 -2.52 8.09
CA ASP A 11 12.85 -2.30 9.04
C ASP A 11 12.31 -2.28 10.50
N PRO A 12 13.08 -2.73 11.50
CA PRO A 12 12.60 -2.89 12.88
C PRO A 12 12.08 -1.61 13.56
N LEU A 13 12.43 -0.42 13.06
CA LEU A 13 12.06 0.87 13.66
C LEU A 13 11.16 1.76 12.79
N PHE A 14 11.11 1.52 11.47
CA PHE A 14 10.43 2.41 10.51
C PHE A 14 9.47 1.68 9.56
N GLY A 15 9.28 0.37 9.74
CA GLY A 15 8.52 -0.43 8.79
C GLY A 15 9.12 -0.30 7.38
N ASN A 16 8.27 -0.06 6.38
CA ASN A 16 8.65 0.21 5.00
C ASN A 16 8.86 1.70 4.71
N GLY A 17 8.68 2.58 5.70
CA GLY A 17 8.66 4.04 5.51
C GLY A 17 9.97 4.60 4.94
N ARG A 18 11.12 4.07 5.36
CA ARG A 18 12.44 4.52 4.86
C ARG A 18 12.65 4.14 3.40
N GLN A 19 12.41 2.87 3.06
CA GLN A 19 12.53 2.37 1.68
C GLN A 19 11.59 3.13 0.73
N PHE A 20 10.37 3.40 1.19
CA PHE A 20 9.41 4.21 0.46
C PHE A 20 9.87 5.66 0.27
N ALA A 21 10.50 6.29 1.27
CA ALA A 21 10.97 7.67 1.18
C ALA A 21 12.19 7.82 0.26
N ASP A 22 13.07 6.83 0.20
CA ASP A 22 14.31 6.86 -0.60
C ASP A 22 14.03 6.72 -2.12
N ASP A 23 13.16 5.80 -2.53
CA ASP A 23 12.70 5.62 -3.92
C ASP A 23 11.25 5.10 -3.97
N PRO A 24 10.25 6.00 -3.90
CA PRO A 24 8.85 5.60 -3.79
C PRO A 24 8.38 4.72 -4.95
N PHE A 25 8.70 5.10 -6.20
CA PHE A 25 8.21 4.38 -7.37
C PHE A 25 8.97 3.07 -7.60
N GLY A 26 10.28 3.04 -7.36
CA GLY A 26 11.06 1.80 -7.40
C GLY A 26 10.59 0.80 -6.35
N PHE A 27 10.35 1.26 -5.12
CA PHE A 27 9.83 0.44 -4.04
C PHE A 27 8.44 -0.13 -4.35
N LEU A 28 7.48 0.71 -4.76
CA LEU A 28 6.12 0.26 -5.09
C LEU A 28 6.11 -0.74 -6.25
N ARG A 29 6.96 -0.52 -7.27
CA ARG A 29 7.11 -1.46 -8.39
C ARG A 29 7.69 -2.80 -7.92
N ALA A 30 8.74 -2.77 -7.12
CA ALA A 30 9.33 -4.00 -6.58
C ALA A 30 8.33 -4.79 -5.73
N CYS A 31 7.48 -4.10 -4.97
CA CYS A 31 6.39 -4.71 -4.22
C CYS A 31 5.37 -5.40 -5.13
N ALA A 32 4.92 -4.72 -6.18
CA ALA A 32 3.99 -5.29 -7.18
C ALA A 32 4.59 -6.54 -7.85
N ASP A 33 5.84 -6.45 -8.30
CA ASP A 33 6.55 -7.54 -8.97
C ASP A 33 6.75 -8.75 -8.05
N SER A 34 6.88 -8.55 -6.73
CA SER A 34 7.18 -9.61 -5.77
C SER A 34 5.95 -10.22 -5.10
N TYR A 35 4.91 -9.43 -4.86
CA TYR A 35 3.77 -9.81 -4.01
C TYR A 35 2.43 -9.81 -4.75
N GLY A 36 2.38 -9.28 -5.98
CA GLY A 36 1.18 -9.27 -6.82
C GLY A 36 0.26 -8.08 -6.56
N ASP A 37 -1.03 -8.30 -6.78
CA ASP A 37 -2.00 -7.21 -7.02
C ASP A 37 -2.43 -6.42 -5.77
N VAL A 38 -2.29 -7.03 -4.59
CA VAL A 38 -2.65 -6.42 -3.30
C VAL A 38 -1.51 -6.66 -2.33
N VAL A 39 -0.82 -5.58 -1.95
CA VAL A 39 0.35 -5.64 -1.08
C VAL A 39 0.09 -4.85 0.18
N ARG A 40 0.32 -5.47 1.34
CA ARG A 40 0.27 -4.77 2.63
C ARG A 40 1.60 -4.08 2.89
N LEU A 41 1.55 -2.76 3.08
CA LEU A 41 2.69 -1.92 3.43
C LEU A 41 2.52 -1.41 4.86
N ASP A 42 3.59 -1.58 5.62
CA ASP A 42 3.74 -0.96 6.93
C ASP A 42 4.39 0.42 6.76
N LEU A 43 3.58 1.49 6.74
CA LEU A 43 4.03 2.89 6.62
C LEU A 43 3.61 3.68 7.87
N ASP A 44 3.84 3.10 9.04
CA ASP A 44 3.60 3.64 10.40
C ASP A 44 3.38 5.18 10.45
N PRO A 45 2.25 5.68 11.01
CA PRO A 45 1.27 5.00 11.84
C PRO A 45 0.08 4.38 11.08
N ARG A 46 0.09 4.40 9.74
CA ARG A 46 -1.06 3.99 8.91
C ARG A 46 -0.80 2.65 8.24
N GLU A 47 -1.64 1.67 8.55
CA GLU A 47 -1.70 0.43 7.76
C GLU A 47 -2.12 0.78 6.33
N THR A 48 -1.27 0.44 5.36
CA THR A 48 -1.43 0.86 3.96
C THR A 48 -1.51 -0.35 3.06
N TYR A 49 -2.36 -0.28 2.04
CA TYR A 49 -2.49 -1.31 1.02
C TYR A 49 -2.22 -0.71 -0.36
N LEU A 50 -1.29 -1.31 -1.09
CA LEU A 50 -1.02 -1.02 -2.49
C LEU A 50 -1.93 -1.90 -3.37
N LEU A 51 -2.66 -1.27 -4.29
CA LEU A 51 -3.48 -1.93 -5.30
C LEU A 51 -2.89 -1.67 -6.68
N THR A 52 -2.59 -2.73 -7.44
CA THR A 52 -2.04 -2.61 -8.80
C THR A 52 -2.95 -3.20 -9.88
N ASN A 53 -3.94 -4.01 -9.50
CA ASN A 53 -4.98 -4.46 -10.43
C ASN A 53 -5.92 -3.29 -10.80
N PRO A 54 -6.07 -2.94 -12.10
CA PRO A 54 -6.91 -1.83 -12.53
C PRO A 54 -8.37 -1.92 -12.05
N ALA A 55 -8.94 -3.13 -11.96
CA ALA A 55 -10.31 -3.31 -11.48
C ALA A 55 -10.47 -2.97 -10.00
N ASP A 56 -9.45 -3.27 -9.18
CA ASP A 56 -9.44 -2.92 -7.77
C ASP A 56 -9.23 -1.42 -7.55
N VAL A 57 -8.37 -0.80 -8.36
CA VAL A 57 -8.16 0.65 -8.38
C VAL A 57 -9.44 1.37 -8.77
N GLU A 58 -10.12 0.95 -9.84
CA GLU A 58 -11.41 1.51 -10.27
C GLU A 58 -12.47 1.36 -9.17
N ARG A 59 -12.54 0.19 -8.53
CA ARG A 59 -13.49 -0.04 -7.44
C ARG A 59 -13.27 0.96 -6.30
N VAL A 60 -12.03 1.12 -5.83
CA VAL A 60 -11.74 2.00 -4.69
C VAL A 60 -11.88 3.48 -5.03
N LEU A 61 -11.44 3.89 -6.22
CA LEU A 61 -11.38 5.30 -6.59
C LEU A 61 -12.64 5.82 -7.31
N VAL A 62 -13.47 4.93 -7.86
CA VAL A 62 -14.62 5.30 -8.70
C VAL A 62 -15.89 4.58 -8.24
N ALA A 63 -15.97 3.25 -8.41
CA ALA A 63 -17.24 2.53 -8.28
C ALA A 63 -17.82 2.58 -6.85
N ASP A 64 -16.94 2.48 -5.85
CA ASP A 64 -17.27 2.48 -4.43
C ASP A 64 -16.62 3.67 -3.70
N ALA A 65 -16.30 4.77 -4.40
CA ALA A 65 -15.52 5.88 -3.86
C ALA A 65 -16.09 6.47 -2.55
N GLU A 66 -17.41 6.44 -2.35
CA GLU A 66 -18.09 6.87 -1.13
C GLU A 66 -17.76 6.03 0.12
N ARG A 67 -17.31 4.78 -0.07
CA ARG A 67 -16.88 3.88 1.00
C ARG A 67 -15.46 4.15 1.47
N TYR A 68 -14.68 4.90 0.70
CA TYR A 68 -13.27 5.17 0.97
C TYR A 68 -13.05 6.67 1.22
N ARG A 69 -12.42 7.00 2.35
CA ARG A 69 -12.07 8.39 2.64
C ARG A 69 -10.71 8.72 2.06
N LYS A 70 -10.62 9.86 1.37
CA LYS A 70 -9.31 10.42 1.04
C LYS A 70 -8.55 10.73 2.33
N PRO A 71 -7.25 10.42 2.38
CA PRO A 71 -6.43 10.75 3.55
C PRO A 71 -6.44 12.27 3.74
N GLN A 72 -6.65 12.68 4.99
CA GLN A 72 -6.30 14.04 5.42
C GLN A 72 -4.79 14.02 5.68
N PHE A 73 -4.07 14.88 4.96
CA PHE A 73 -2.70 15.25 5.28
C PHE A 73 -2.84 16.55 6.06
N ASP A 74 -2.33 16.59 7.29
CA ASP A 74 -2.30 17.84 8.05
C ASP A 74 -1.40 18.84 7.30
N ASP A 75 -1.85 20.10 7.19
CA ASP A 75 -1.10 21.21 6.57
C ASP A 75 0.16 21.61 7.38
#